data_AF-A0A2P8B0K6-F1
#
_entry.id   AF-A0A2P8B0K6-F1
#
_cell.length_a   1.000
_cell.length_b   1.000
_cell.length_c   1.000
_cell.angle_alpha   90.00
_cell.angle_beta   90.00
_cell.angle_gamma   90.00
#
_symmetry.space_group_name_H-M   'P 1'
#
loop_
_entity.id
_entity.type
_entity.pdbx_description
1 polymer ?
#
loop_
_entity_poly.entity_id
_entity_poly.type
_entity_poly.pdbx_seq_one_letter_code
_entity_poly.pdbx_strand_id
1 'polypeptide(L)'
;MLLVTAPGRSLRPALTAAGFPLVTEVELVPADGGPARLLGYATASDRGLETVKDALWAVDEYAGVRYRDPADPAGRLLDISLDPEPGPLRRELLAELARSGPRTVTELRRFAATSTVYRAADANRALASLLAAGAVTRDPGHGRLGGDVVISAGSGGVAGSSA
;
A
#
# COMPACT_ATOMS: atom_id res chain seq x y z
N MET A 1 15.09 -1.14 -11.90
CA MET A 1 16.23 -0.68 -11.09
C MET A 1 15.97 -1.02 -9.64
N LEU A 2 16.95 -1.58 -8.94
CA LEU A 2 16.86 -1.93 -7.51
C LEU A 2 17.98 -1.19 -6.76
N LEU A 3 17.65 -0.58 -5.64
CA LEU A 3 18.57 0.16 -4.78
C LEU A 3 18.38 -0.23 -3.31
N VAL A 4 19.48 -0.24 -2.56
CA VAL A 4 19.48 -0.41 -1.10
C VAL A 4 20.29 0.71 -0.48
N THR A 5 19.70 1.40 0.50
CA THR A 5 20.33 2.54 1.20
C THR A 5 19.99 2.53 2.69
N ALA A 6 20.60 3.43 3.45
CA ALA A 6 20.12 3.76 4.80
C ALA A 6 18.70 4.39 4.73
N PRO A 7 17.84 4.13 5.74
CA PRO A 7 16.49 4.71 5.81
C PRO A 7 16.53 6.22 6.04
N GLY A 8 15.35 6.87 5.98
CA GLY A 8 15.16 8.28 6.31
C GLY A 8 15.11 9.26 5.14
N ARG A 9 15.37 8.80 3.91
CA ARG A 9 15.11 9.59 2.70
C ARG A 9 14.44 8.73 1.62
N SER A 10 13.25 9.14 1.19
CA SER A 10 12.60 8.52 0.04
C SER A 10 13.46 8.67 -1.22
N LEU A 11 13.66 7.57 -1.92
CA LEU A 11 14.28 7.46 -3.24
C LEU A 11 13.29 7.83 -4.36
N ARG A 12 11.98 7.81 -4.10
CA ARG A 12 10.93 8.09 -5.10
C ARG A 12 11.16 9.37 -5.88
N PRO A 13 11.43 10.55 -5.29
CA PRO A 13 11.64 11.76 -6.08
C PRO A 13 12.79 11.63 -7.07
N ALA A 14 13.90 11.01 -6.66
CA ALA A 14 15.06 10.81 -7.53
C ALA A 14 14.80 9.78 -8.64
N LEU A 15 14.13 8.67 -8.30
CA LEU A 15 13.79 7.61 -9.25
C LEU A 15 12.74 8.07 -10.28
N THR A 16 11.75 8.85 -9.86
CA THR A 16 10.78 9.46 -10.78
C THR A 16 11.44 10.50 -11.68
N ALA A 17 12.34 11.35 -11.14
CA ALA A 17 13.11 12.29 -11.96
C ALA A 17 14.03 11.58 -12.97
N ALA A 18 14.48 10.37 -12.67
CA ALA A 18 15.23 9.51 -13.59
C ALA A 18 14.35 8.80 -14.64
N GLY A 19 13.04 9.09 -14.70
CA GLY A 19 12.13 8.59 -15.72
C GLY A 19 11.42 7.27 -15.37
N PHE A 20 11.50 6.79 -14.13
CA PHE A 20 10.75 5.61 -13.71
C PHE A 20 9.34 5.99 -13.23
N PRO A 21 8.27 5.59 -13.93
CA PRO A 21 6.90 5.96 -13.56
C PRO A 21 6.37 5.19 -12.36
N LEU A 22 6.91 4.00 -12.07
CA LEU A 22 6.48 3.15 -10.97
C LEU A 22 7.64 2.96 -10.00
N VAL A 23 7.43 3.37 -8.75
CA VAL A 23 8.39 3.22 -7.66
C VAL A 23 7.68 2.63 -6.45
N THR A 24 8.32 1.68 -5.79
CA THR A 24 7.93 1.18 -4.46
C THR A 24 9.12 1.21 -3.53
N GLU A 25 8.83 1.43 -2.25
CA GLU A 25 9.82 1.49 -1.19
C GLU A 25 9.36 0.62 -0.02
N VAL A 26 10.30 -0.09 0.59
CA VAL A 26 10.06 -0.88 1.81
C VAL A 26 11.28 -0.75 2.69
N GLU A 27 11.09 -0.48 3.97
CA GLU A 27 12.16 -0.57 4.94
C GLU A 27 12.24 -1.97 5.55
N LEU A 28 13.43 -2.55 5.49
CA LEU A 28 13.80 -3.84 6.07
C LEU A 28 14.35 -3.58 7.46
N VAL A 29 13.66 -4.07 8.49
CA VAL A 29 14.02 -3.88 9.90
C VAL A 29 14.48 -5.23 10.48
N PRO A 30 15.78 -5.41 10.73
CA PRO A 30 16.30 -6.64 11.34
C PRO A 30 15.74 -6.87 12.76
N ALA A 31 15.40 -8.12 13.06
CA ALA A 31 14.89 -8.54 14.37
C ALA A 31 15.98 -8.58 15.45
N ASP A 32 17.25 -8.70 15.04
CA ASP A 32 18.44 -8.71 15.91
C ASP A 32 18.88 -7.32 16.40
N GLY A 33 18.14 -6.27 16.03
CA GLY A 33 18.46 -4.88 16.37
C GLY A 33 19.51 -4.24 15.46
N GLY A 34 19.91 -4.92 14.38
CA GLY A 34 20.78 -4.35 13.35
C GLY A 34 20.17 -3.13 12.65
N PRO A 35 21.00 -2.33 11.95
CA PRO A 35 20.52 -1.14 11.27
C PRO A 35 19.55 -1.48 10.13
N ALA A 36 18.38 -0.84 10.14
CA ALA A 36 17.40 -0.97 9.06
C ALA A 36 17.97 -0.52 7.71
N ARG A 37 17.36 -1.00 6.62
CA ARG A 37 17.71 -0.65 5.24
C ARG A 37 16.47 -0.27 4.45
N LEU A 38 16.57 0.77 3.62
CA LEU A 38 15.54 1.11 2.66
C LEU A 38 15.82 0.40 1.33
N LEU A 39 14.88 -0.42 0.91
CA LEU A 39 14.84 -1.03 -0.41
C LEU A 39 13.95 -0.18 -1.33
N GLY A 40 14.53 0.32 -2.42
CA GLY A 40 13.79 1.02 -3.47
C GLY A 40 13.79 0.20 -4.77
N TYR A 41 12.62 -0.04 -5.34
CA TYR A 41 12.49 -0.63 -6.66
C TYR A 41 11.74 0.31 -7.60
N ALA A 42 12.29 0.50 -8.79
CA ALA A 42 11.73 1.37 -9.82
C ALA A 42 11.69 0.69 -11.18
N THR A 43 10.58 0.87 -11.90
CA THR A 43 10.32 0.21 -13.18
C THR A 43 9.35 1.01 -14.04
N ALA A 44 9.32 0.71 -15.33
CA ALA A 44 8.25 1.13 -16.25
C ALA A 44 7.21 0.03 -16.49
N SER A 45 7.37 -1.15 -15.88
CA SER A 45 6.53 -2.33 -16.09
C SER A 45 5.66 -2.63 -14.88
N ASP A 46 4.34 -2.59 -15.02
CA ASP A 46 3.40 -3.01 -13.97
C ASP A 46 3.67 -4.48 -13.56
N ARG A 47 3.90 -5.37 -14.53
CA ARG A 47 4.28 -6.78 -14.29
C ARG A 47 5.54 -6.90 -13.44
N GLY A 48 6.55 -6.05 -13.68
CA GLY A 48 7.79 -6.05 -12.91
C GLY A 48 7.57 -5.59 -11.47
N LEU A 49 6.72 -4.58 -11.27
CA LEU A 49 6.33 -4.12 -9.93
C LEU A 49 5.58 -5.22 -9.17
N GLU A 50 4.59 -5.86 -9.81
CA GLU A 50 3.86 -6.99 -9.22
C GLU A 50 4.81 -8.11 -8.82
N THR A 51 5.72 -8.51 -9.71
CA THR A 51 6.69 -9.58 -9.43
C THR A 51 7.54 -9.29 -8.20
N VAL A 52 8.03 -8.06 -8.06
CA VAL A 52 8.82 -7.66 -6.87
C VAL A 52 7.97 -7.65 -5.61
N LYS A 53 6.73 -7.15 -5.69
CA LYS A 53 5.81 -7.14 -4.55
C LYS A 53 5.45 -8.56 -4.10
N ASP A 54 5.20 -9.46 -5.03
CA ASP A 54 4.95 -10.86 -4.73
C ASP A 54 6.18 -11.51 -4.10
N ALA A 55 7.38 -11.25 -4.65
CA ALA A 55 8.63 -11.76 -4.08
C ALA A 55 8.87 -11.26 -2.64
N LEU A 56 8.58 -10.00 -2.35
CA LEU A 56 8.72 -9.44 -0.99
C LEU A 56 7.85 -10.18 0.03
N TRP A 57 6.61 -10.50 -0.32
CA TRP A 57 5.71 -11.20 0.59
C TRP A 57 5.82 -12.73 0.56
N ALA A 58 6.56 -13.27 -0.41
CA ALA A 58 6.90 -14.69 -0.49
C ALA A 58 8.18 -15.07 0.26
N VAL A 59 8.85 -14.10 0.89
CA VAL A 59 9.98 -14.36 1.78
C VAL A 59 9.49 -15.13 3.01
N ASP A 60 10.32 -16.06 3.50
CA ASP A 60 10.04 -16.83 4.70
C ASP A 60 9.88 -15.91 5.93
N GLU A 61 8.85 -16.16 6.74
CA GLU A 61 8.57 -15.44 7.99
C GLU A 61 9.76 -15.52 8.98
N TYR A 62 10.59 -16.56 8.87
CA TYR A 62 11.78 -16.76 9.69
C TYR A 62 13.04 -16.03 9.19
N ALA A 63 12.92 -15.16 8.17
CA ALA A 63 14.05 -14.40 7.63
C ALA A 63 14.67 -13.38 8.61
N GLY A 64 14.12 -13.24 9.82
CA GLY A 64 14.65 -12.34 10.86
C GLY A 64 14.53 -10.86 10.51
N VAL A 65 13.61 -10.51 9.60
CA VAL A 65 13.37 -9.15 9.13
C VAL A 65 11.87 -8.87 9.15
N ARG A 66 11.50 -7.67 9.58
CA ARG A 66 10.14 -7.11 9.45
C ARG A 66 10.13 -6.00 8.42
N TYR A 67 8.96 -5.75 7.84
CA TYR A 67 8.77 -4.62 6.95
C TYR A 67 8.25 -3.42 7.71
N ARG A 68 8.69 -2.24 7.29
CA ARG A 68 8.10 -0.96 7.66
C ARG A 68 7.82 -0.17 6.40
N ASP A 69 6.66 0.46 6.36
CA ASP A 69 6.32 1.38 5.29
C ASP A 69 6.97 2.74 5.57
N PRO A 70 7.90 3.23 4.72
CA PRO A 70 8.52 4.53 4.93
C PRO A 70 7.54 5.71 4.80
N ALA A 71 6.35 5.49 4.22
CA ALA A 71 5.30 6.50 4.17
C ALA A 71 4.36 6.47 5.39
N ASP A 72 4.40 5.42 6.23
CA ASP A 72 3.57 5.32 7.43
C ASP A 72 4.19 6.14 8.57
N PRO A 73 3.59 7.27 8.99
CA PRO A 73 4.13 8.10 10.06
C PRO A 73 4.12 7.39 11.43
N ALA A 74 3.27 6.37 11.61
CA ALA A 74 3.28 5.56 12.82
C ALA A 74 4.45 4.56 12.85
N GLY A 75 5.16 4.39 11.73
CA GLY A 75 6.35 3.54 11.64
C GLY A 75 6.09 2.08 12.02
N ARG A 76 4.88 1.58 11.76
CA ARG A 76 4.46 0.24 12.20
C ARG A 76 5.28 -0.84 11.53
N LEU A 77 5.69 -1.82 12.33
CA LEU A 77 6.36 -3.02 11.84
C LEU A 77 5.31 -4.04 11.39
N LEU A 78 5.60 -4.70 10.29
CA LEU A 78 4.76 -5.71 9.66
C LEU A 78 5.57 -7.01 9.60
N ASP A 79 4.99 -8.07 10.14
CA ASP A 79 5.53 -9.42 9.96
C ASP A 79 5.33 -9.85 8.50
N ILE A 80 6.32 -10.57 7.97
CA ILE A 80 6.27 -11.07 6.60
C ILE A 80 5.35 -12.30 6.57
N SER A 81 4.32 -12.25 5.72
CA SER A 81 3.37 -13.35 5.53
C SER A 81 2.86 -13.35 4.09
N LEU A 82 2.59 -14.56 3.57
CA LEU A 82 1.90 -14.73 2.29
C LEU A 82 0.51 -14.07 2.31
N ASP A 83 -0.12 -14.02 3.48
CA ASP A 83 -1.38 -13.33 3.74
C ASP A 83 -1.20 -12.21 4.77
N PRO A 84 -0.79 -11.00 4.35
CA PRO A 84 -0.56 -9.90 5.26
C PRO A 84 -1.88 -9.36 5.83
N GLU A 85 -1.84 -8.93 7.10
CA GLU A 85 -3.00 -8.35 7.76
C GLU A 85 -3.54 -7.14 6.95
N PRO A 86 -4.84 -7.11 6.58
CA PRO A 86 -5.39 -6.03 5.78
C PRO A 86 -5.66 -4.74 6.59
N GLY A 87 -5.57 -4.79 7.92
CA GLY A 87 -5.87 -3.67 8.82
C GLY A 87 -5.12 -2.37 8.45
N PRO A 88 -3.78 -2.38 8.34
CA PRO A 88 -3.02 -1.21 7.93
C PRO A 88 -3.39 -0.73 6.53
N LEU A 89 -3.49 -1.62 5.54
CA LEU A 89 -3.88 -1.23 4.18
C LEU A 89 -5.26 -0.56 4.12
N ARG A 90 -6.24 -1.04 4.91
CA ARG A 90 -7.57 -0.41 4.98
C ARG A 90 -7.50 1.06 5.42
N ARG A 91 -6.65 1.37 6.40
CA ARG A 91 -6.46 2.76 6.86
C ARG A 91 -5.84 3.63 5.78
N GLU A 92 -4.82 3.12 5.09
CA GLU A 92 -4.17 3.86 4.00
C GLU A 92 -5.12 4.11 2.83
N LEU A 93 -5.96 3.12 2.46
CA LEU A 93 -6.98 3.30 1.42
C LEU A 93 -8.03 4.35 1.79
N LEU A 94 -8.48 4.36 3.04
CA LEU A 94 -9.40 5.41 3.53
C LEU A 94 -8.75 6.78 3.54
N ALA A 95 -7.48 6.89 3.97
CA ALA A 95 -6.73 8.14 3.95
C ALA A 95 -6.52 8.66 2.53
N GLU A 96 -6.25 7.78 1.57
CA GLU A 96 -6.14 8.14 0.15
C GLU A 96 -7.47 8.62 -0.42
N LEU A 97 -8.57 7.92 -0.15
CA LEU A 97 -9.92 8.37 -0.56
C LEU A 97 -10.29 9.72 0.07
N ALA A 98 -9.95 9.95 1.34
CA ALA A 98 -10.19 11.23 2.00
C ALA A 98 -9.37 12.37 1.38
N ARG A 99 -8.13 12.10 0.95
CA ARG A 99 -7.23 13.08 0.33
C ARG A 99 -7.57 13.38 -1.13
N SER A 100 -7.98 12.37 -1.88
CA SER A 100 -8.11 12.44 -3.34
C SER A 100 -9.55 12.43 -3.85
N GLY A 101 -10.53 12.16 -2.98
CA GLY A 101 -11.91 11.93 -3.39
C GLY A 101 -12.13 10.52 -3.98
N PRO A 102 -13.25 10.31 -4.69
CA PRO A 102 -13.57 9.03 -5.32
C PRO A 102 -12.48 8.56 -6.28
N ARG A 103 -12.17 7.26 -6.25
CA ARG A 103 -11.13 6.63 -7.07
C ARG A 103 -11.61 5.31 -7.62
N THR A 104 -11.15 4.95 -8.81
CA THR A 104 -11.37 3.62 -9.35
C THR A 104 -10.60 2.56 -8.56
N VAL A 105 -11.08 1.30 -8.59
CA VAL A 105 -10.35 0.16 -8.01
C VAL A 105 -8.96 0.04 -8.64
N THR A 106 -8.79 0.36 -9.93
CA THR A 106 -7.46 0.37 -10.58
C THR A 106 -6.51 1.38 -9.94
N GLU A 107 -6.98 2.61 -9.69
CA GLU A 107 -6.17 3.63 -9.01
C GLU A 107 -5.80 3.21 -7.59
N LEU A 108 -6.73 2.61 -6.84
CA LEU A 108 -6.47 2.14 -5.47
C LEU A 108 -5.51 0.93 -5.43
N ARG A 109 -5.58 0.02 -6.40
CA ARG A 109 -4.60 -1.06 -6.58
C ARG A 109 -3.21 -0.50 -6.88
N ARG A 110 -3.13 0.48 -7.77
CA ARG A 110 -1.88 1.19 -8.07
C ARG A 110 -1.34 1.92 -6.85
N PHE A 111 -2.20 2.58 -6.08
CA PHE A 111 -1.82 3.22 -4.82
C PHE A 111 -1.23 2.19 -3.85
N ALA A 112 -1.90 1.07 -3.60
CA ALA A 112 -1.37 0.02 -2.72
C ALA A 112 0.01 -0.46 -3.19
N ALA A 113 0.17 -0.76 -4.48
CA ALA A 113 1.42 -1.29 -5.03
C ALA A 113 2.57 -0.27 -5.09
N THR A 114 2.28 1.03 -5.18
CA THR A 114 3.33 2.06 -5.34
C THR A 114 3.57 2.85 -4.07
N SER A 115 2.53 3.16 -3.31
CA SER A 115 2.58 4.09 -2.17
C SER A 115 2.55 3.38 -0.82
N THR A 116 2.38 2.05 -0.81
CA THR A 116 2.46 1.25 0.41
C THR A 116 3.34 0.02 0.20
N VAL A 117 3.61 -0.74 1.26
CA VAL A 117 4.32 -2.04 1.16
C VAL A 117 3.48 -3.15 0.51
N TYR A 118 2.16 -3.01 0.42
CA TYR A 118 1.23 -4.06 -0.01
C TYR A 118 1.21 -4.34 -1.52
N ARG A 119 0.61 -5.47 -1.91
CA ARG A 119 0.34 -5.83 -3.32
C ARG A 119 -0.95 -5.20 -3.82
N ALA A 120 -1.08 -5.08 -5.14
CA ALA A 120 -2.34 -4.72 -5.78
C ALA A 120 -3.47 -5.70 -5.40
N ALA A 121 -3.17 -7.00 -5.27
CA ALA A 121 -4.14 -8.02 -4.87
C ALA A 121 -4.67 -7.82 -3.43
N ASP A 122 -3.84 -7.30 -2.53
CA ASP A 122 -4.23 -7.02 -1.14
C ASP A 122 -5.28 -5.90 -1.08
N ALA A 123 -5.22 -4.93 -2.00
CA ALA A 123 -6.20 -3.85 -2.09
C ALA A 123 -7.63 -4.38 -2.29
N ASN A 124 -7.82 -5.43 -3.10
CA ASN A 124 -9.14 -6.01 -3.32
C ASN A 124 -9.74 -6.59 -2.05
N ARG A 125 -8.91 -7.28 -1.26
CA ARG A 125 -9.34 -7.90 0.00
C ARG A 125 -9.68 -6.83 1.02
N ALA A 126 -8.83 -5.82 1.15
CA ALA A 126 -9.08 -4.66 1.99
C ALA A 126 -10.36 -3.91 1.59
N LEU A 127 -10.59 -3.67 0.29
CA LEU A 127 -11.79 -3.02 -0.23
C LEU A 127 -13.06 -3.84 0.03
N ALA A 128 -13.00 -5.16 -0.18
CA ALA A 128 -14.12 -6.04 0.13
C ALA A 128 -14.51 -5.95 1.62
N SER A 129 -13.53 -5.94 2.52
CA SER A 129 -13.78 -5.76 3.96
C SER A 129 -14.32 -4.36 4.30
N LEU A 130 -13.83 -3.30 3.64
CA LEU A 130 -14.35 -1.93 3.84
C LEU A 130 -15.79 -1.77 3.37
N LEU A 131 -16.14 -2.38 2.23
CA LEU A 131 -17.51 -2.42 1.70
C LEU A 131 -18.44 -3.19 2.64
N ALA A 132 -18.00 -4.36 3.12
CA ALA A 132 -18.77 -5.16 4.08
C ALA A 132 -19.02 -4.40 5.39
N ALA A 133 -18.08 -3.55 5.81
CA ALA A 133 -18.22 -2.70 6.99
C ALA A 133 -18.99 -1.40 6.74
N GLY A 134 -19.38 -1.10 5.50
CA GLY A 134 -20.03 0.17 5.13
C GLY A 134 -19.12 1.40 5.21
N ALA A 135 -17.81 1.22 5.36
CA ALA A 135 -16.83 2.30 5.47
C ALA A 135 -16.56 3.01 4.12
N VAL A 136 -16.87 2.33 3.02
CA VAL A 136 -16.80 2.87 1.65
C VAL A 136 -18.04 2.46 0.88
N THR A 137 -18.37 3.21 -0.16
CA THR A 137 -19.40 2.87 -1.14
C THR A 137 -18.77 2.61 -2.50
N ARG A 138 -19.53 2.01 -3.42
CA ARG A 138 -19.08 1.72 -4.78
C ARG A 138 -20.13 2.03 -5.84
N ASP A 139 -19.65 2.33 -7.02
CA ASP A 139 -20.45 2.49 -8.24
C ASP A 139 -19.80 1.72 -9.40
N PRO A 140 -20.48 0.75 -10.03
CA PRO A 140 -21.82 0.24 -9.71
C PRO A 140 -21.91 -0.46 -8.35
N GLY A 141 -23.08 -0.35 -7.71
CA GLY A 141 -23.36 -0.90 -6.37
C GLY A 141 -23.31 -2.43 -6.25
N HIS A 142 -23.34 -3.15 -7.37
CA HIS A 142 -23.37 -4.63 -7.43
C HIS A 142 -22.35 -5.19 -8.44
N GLY A 143 -22.09 -6.50 -8.40
CA GLY A 143 -21.14 -7.18 -9.27
C GLY A 143 -19.70 -7.26 -8.73
N ARG A 144 -18.77 -7.70 -9.59
CA ARG A 144 -17.34 -7.85 -9.23
C ARG A 144 -16.68 -6.49 -9.05
N LEU A 145 -15.63 -6.42 -8.22
CA LEU A 145 -14.74 -5.26 -8.11
C LEU A 145 -13.80 -5.18 -9.33
N GLY A 146 -14.41 -4.84 -10.46
CA GLY A 146 -13.73 -4.51 -11.71
C GLY A 146 -12.85 -3.27 -11.56
N GLY A 147 -11.91 -3.08 -12.48
CA GLY A 147 -10.94 -1.99 -12.39
C GLY A 147 -11.55 -0.60 -12.53
N ASP A 148 -12.69 -0.48 -13.22
CA ASP A 148 -13.47 0.72 -13.51
C ASP A 148 -14.46 1.08 -12.40
N VAL A 149 -14.72 0.16 -11.46
CA VAL A 149 -15.60 0.41 -10.31
C VAL A 149 -15.03 1.57 -9.50
N VAL A 150 -15.84 2.60 -9.28
CA VAL A 150 -15.49 3.77 -8.48
C VAL A 150 -15.80 3.48 -7.02
N ILE A 151 -14.84 3.75 -6.15
CA ILE A 151 -14.96 3.65 -4.70
C ILE A 151 -14.96 5.07 -4.12
N SER A 152 -15.89 5.33 -3.22
CA SER A 152 -15.98 6.59 -2.47
C SER A 152 -15.90 6.31 -0.97
N ALA A 153 -15.34 7.24 -0.20
CA ALA A 153 -15.45 7.18 1.26
C ALA A 153 -16.92 7.15 1.67
N GLY A 154 -17.29 6.30 2.61
CA GLY A 154 -18.64 6.27 3.16
C GLY A 154 -18.91 7.55 3.94
N SER A 155 -20.16 8.01 3.96
CA SER A 155 -20.60 9.23 4.67
C SER A 155 -20.50 9.16 6.20
N GLY A 156 -19.84 8.14 6.76
CA GLY A 156 -19.78 7.86 8.19
C GLY A 156 -18.76 8.72 8.93
N GLY A 157 -19.16 9.92 9.36
CA GLY A 157 -18.62 10.51 10.59
C GLY A 157 -18.08 11.95 10.57
N VAL A 158 -18.76 12.92 9.96
CA VAL A 158 -18.74 14.32 10.46
C VAL A 158 -20.13 14.62 10.99
N ALA A 159 -20.46 14.07 12.16
CA ALA A 159 -21.55 14.62 12.96
C ALA A 159 -20.99 15.88 13.62
N GLY A 160 -21.44 17.05 13.14
CA GLY A 160 -21.10 18.33 13.74
C GLY A 160 -21.43 18.34 15.23
N SER A 161 -20.42 18.64 16.06
CA SER A 161 -20.68 19.19 17.38
C SER A 161 -20.86 20.70 17.23
N SER A 162 -22.13 21.10 17.17
CA SER A 162 -22.59 22.44 17.49
C SER A 162 -23.63 22.31 18.60
N ALA A 163 -23.19 22.50 19.84
CA ALA A 163 -23.95 23.01 20.98
C ALA A 163 -22.96 23.38 22.10
#